data_AF-A0A1C6G9G1-F1
#
_entry.id   AF-A0A1C6G9G1-F1
#
_cell.length_a   1.000
_cell.length_b   1.000
_cell.length_c   1.000
_cell.angle_alpha   90.00
_cell.angle_beta   90.00
_cell.angle_gamma   90.00
#
_symmetry.space_group_name_H-M   'P 1'
#
loop_
_entity.id
_entity.type
_entity.pdbx_description
1 polymer ?
#
loop_
_entity_poly.entity_id
_entity_poly.type
_entity_poly.pdbx_seq_one_letter_code
_entity_poly.pdbx_strand_id
1 'polypeptide(L)'
;MGTERKPWKISPGDPSRPGVTGKGNRYNFAVDTRTGESPELLFYRDGREEQRILLDETYRTGRRYAVMVEKPGLHQYEYRYRQGEITFTDPAARLVTGEPCFGEKAEGEVMTSAKVLRGYKVMPLAEPIPYENMVIYKVHPRGYTMQKTSGVRAKGTFQGLAEKIPYWKELGITSLELMPSYDFEEYPSKTGEKDRYGYDKTIRYQEEKLNYWGYTKGNYFAPKASYCKSNQPEKELKSFFSALHEAGIEYLMDFYFPVETDPQMVLEVLRFWRMEYRVDGFVLMGDGVWMELLARDSVLADVKLIGCGYDMGGIARKLGGKKRLAACHSGFQSVMRRFLRGDEDQVNGFLYYTRENPQDHGEVHYLANHDGFTLADMTSYDTRHNMENGEENRDGSAYNYSWNCGVEGPTRKTSILELRRRQMRNAMLLLFLSQGTPLLYGGDELENSQMGNNNAYCQDNEIGWIDWKKGRSYSQFTGFVKDLIRFRKDHPILHMPQELRPTDYKSLGWPEISYHSERAWFADTESSSRQIGILYCGGYAKEMTGKEDVFIYVIYNMHWNEHKFALPDIPEGMRWYLAIDSSKKNSVCPKGEELLLEEKKSIYVKPRTILVLLGDAREPGAKA
;
A
#
# COMPACT_ATOMS: atom_id res chain seq x y z
N MET A 1 58.08 18.33 8.97
CA MET A 1 58.02 16.95 9.51
C MET A 1 56.66 16.38 9.16
N GLY A 2 56.59 15.59 8.08
CA GLY A 2 55.37 14.90 7.68
C GLY A 2 55.10 13.76 8.67
N THR A 3 53.96 13.79 9.34
CA THR A 3 53.51 12.68 10.17
C THR A 3 53.18 11.50 9.25
N GLU A 4 54.02 10.46 9.24
CA GLU A 4 53.68 9.17 8.66
C GLU A 4 52.34 8.71 9.27
N ARG A 5 51.29 8.65 8.46
CA ARG A 5 49.97 8.17 8.88
C ARG A 5 50.14 6.70 9.28
N LYS A 6 49.91 6.38 10.56
CA LYS A 6 49.94 4.98 11.03
C LYS A 6 48.99 4.12 10.16
N PRO A 7 49.46 2.98 9.62
CA PRO A 7 48.62 2.10 8.83
C PRO A 7 47.44 1.60 9.67
N TRP A 8 46.25 1.54 9.06
CA TRP A 8 45.07 1.03 9.74
C TRP A 8 45.25 -0.46 10.01
N LYS A 9 44.82 -0.93 11.18
CA LYS A 9 44.91 -2.35 11.53
C LYS A 9 43.81 -3.11 10.82
N ILE A 10 44.20 -4.07 9.98
CA ILE A 10 43.31 -4.88 9.15
C ILE A 10 43.49 -6.38 9.44
N SER A 11 42.44 -7.16 9.24
CA SER A 11 42.44 -8.62 9.39
C SER A 11 41.30 -9.21 8.56
N PRO A 12 41.27 -10.54 8.29
CA PRO A 12 40.15 -11.18 7.62
C PRO A 12 38.81 -10.85 8.29
N GLY A 13 37.80 -10.52 7.47
CA GLY A 13 36.45 -10.18 7.90
C GLY A 13 35.50 -11.37 7.95
N ASP A 14 34.24 -11.08 8.26
CA ASP A 14 33.12 -12.01 8.24
C ASP A 14 32.33 -11.84 6.92
N PRO A 15 32.43 -12.80 5.97
CA PRO A 15 31.73 -12.72 4.69
C PRO A 15 30.21 -12.96 4.82
N SER A 16 29.72 -13.46 5.95
CA SER A 16 28.27 -13.67 6.15
C SER A 16 27.49 -12.37 6.40
N ARG A 17 28.19 -11.25 6.56
CA ARG A 17 27.61 -9.94 6.90
C ARG A 17 27.90 -8.91 5.79
N PRO A 18 27.09 -8.89 4.71
CA PRO A 18 27.29 -7.97 3.60
C PRO A 18 27.22 -6.51 4.04
N GLY A 19 27.90 -5.65 3.30
CA GLY A 19 28.00 -4.22 3.57
C GLY A 19 28.93 -3.91 4.74
N VAL A 20 28.72 -2.72 5.34
CA VAL A 20 29.44 -2.29 6.53
C VAL A 20 28.70 -2.69 7.82
N THR A 21 29.36 -3.46 8.69
CA THR A 21 28.85 -3.81 10.03
C THR A 21 29.95 -3.60 11.08
N GLY A 22 29.63 -3.59 12.38
CA GLY A 22 30.70 -3.47 13.38
C GLY A 22 30.30 -3.08 14.78
N LYS A 23 31.21 -3.27 15.73
CA LYS A 23 31.05 -2.91 17.15
C LYS A 23 32.29 -2.17 17.66
N GLY A 24 32.08 -1.08 18.39
CA GLY A 24 33.19 -0.23 18.86
C GLY A 24 33.96 0.38 17.69
N ASN A 25 35.28 0.19 17.65
CA ASN A 25 36.18 0.69 16.61
C ASN A 25 36.48 -0.36 15.51
N ARG A 26 35.82 -1.52 15.53
CA ARG A 26 36.02 -2.61 14.57
C ARG A 26 34.85 -2.67 13.59
N TYR A 27 35.18 -2.56 12.31
CA TYR A 27 34.23 -2.48 11.20
C TYR A 27 34.53 -3.60 10.20
N ASN A 28 33.53 -4.42 9.93
CA ASN A 28 33.54 -5.41 8.86
C ASN A 28 33.01 -4.77 7.59
N PHE A 29 33.72 -4.93 6.48
CA PHE A 29 33.27 -4.58 5.14
C PHE A 29 33.23 -5.88 4.33
N ALA A 30 32.08 -6.23 3.77
CA ALA A 30 31.96 -7.40 2.90
C ALA A 30 31.19 -7.09 1.62
N VAL A 31 31.77 -7.45 0.47
CA VAL A 31 31.24 -7.13 -0.86
C VAL A 31 31.34 -8.32 -1.79
N ASP A 32 30.29 -8.51 -2.60
CA ASP A 32 30.32 -9.45 -3.72
C ASP A 32 30.96 -8.79 -4.93
N THR A 33 31.93 -9.47 -5.54
CA THR A 33 32.54 -9.00 -6.78
C THR A 33 31.93 -9.69 -7.99
N ARG A 34 31.82 -8.94 -9.09
CA ARG A 34 31.30 -9.44 -10.37
C ARG A 34 32.39 -10.06 -11.23
N THR A 35 33.62 -9.58 -11.11
CA THR A 35 34.79 -10.14 -11.80
C THR A 35 35.65 -10.96 -10.83
N GLY A 36 36.54 -11.79 -11.39
CA GLY A 36 37.52 -12.56 -10.63
C GLY A 36 38.69 -11.74 -10.08
N GLU A 37 38.72 -10.43 -10.34
CA GLU A 37 39.79 -9.53 -9.89
C GLU A 37 39.63 -9.15 -8.41
N SER A 38 40.75 -8.86 -7.74
CA SER A 38 40.73 -8.37 -6.36
C SER A 38 40.20 -6.93 -6.27
N PRO A 39 39.18 -6.65 -5.44
CA PRO A 39 38.67 -5.30 -5.27
C PRO A 39 39.55 -4.48 -4.31
N GLU A 40 39.55 -3.16 -4.49
CA GLU A 40 40.14 -2.19 -3.57
C GLU A 40 39.03 -1.47 -2.80
N LEU A 41 39.16 -1.41 -1.47
CA LEU A 41 38.30 -0.62 -0.60
C LEU A 41 38.93 0.77 -0.39
N LEU A 42 38.24 1.80 -0.87
CA LEU A 42 38.68 3.20 -0.87
C LEU A 42 37.93 3.98 0.19
N PHE A 43 38.64 4.72 1.06
CA PHE A 43 38.04 5.55 2.10
C PHE A 43 38.28 7.04 1.83
N TYR A 44 37.23 7.82 2.02
CA TYR A 44 37.19 9.26 1.76
C TYR A 44 36.80 10.02 3.02
N ARG A 45 37.37 11.22 3.16
CA ARG A 45 36.95 12.22 4.15
C ARG A 45 37.05 13.60 3.51
N ASP A 46 36.00 14.40 3.66
CA ASP A 46 35.89 15.74 3.06
C ASP A 46 36.20 15.72 1.55
N GLY A 47 35.69 14.71 0.83
CA GLY A 47 35.89 14.52 -0.61
C GLY A 47 37.29 14.04 -1.03
N ARG A 48 38.20 13.77 -0.09
CA ARG A 48 39.58 13.33 -0.39
C ARG A 48 39.78 11.88 -0.01
N GLU A 49 40.37 11.09 -0.92
CA GLU A 49 40.82 9.73 -0.61
C GLU A 49 41.90 9.80 0.47
N GLU A 50 41.65 9.17 1.63
CA GLU A 50 42.59 9.16 2.75
C GLU A 50 43.28 7.81 2.95
N GLN A 51 42.64 6.72 2.53
CA GLN A 51 43.14 5.36 2.70
C GLN A 51 42.59 4.43 1.62
N ARG A 52 43.41 3.45 1.25
CA ARG A 52 43.08 2.38 0.31
C ARG A 52 43.53 1.03 0.87
N ILE A 53 42.72 0.00 0.65
CA ILE A 53 43.01 -1.38 1.08
C ILE A 53 42.74 -2.32 -0.11
N LEU A 54 43.78 -2.99 -0.61
CA LEU A 54 43.61 -4.05 -1.60
C LEU A 54 43.14 -5.33 -0.89
N LEU A 55 42.05 -5.92 -1.37
CA LEU A 55 41.51 -7.17 -0.85
C LEU A 55 41.99 -8.32 -1.73
N ASP A 56 43.16 -8.86 -1.41
CA ASP A 56 43.68 -10.05 -2.06
C ASP A 56 42.91 -11.33 -1.68
N GLU A 57 43.32 -12.46 -2.23
CA GLU A 57 42.71 -13.78 -2.02
C GLU A 57 42.63 -14.20 -0.54
N THR A 58 43.44 -13.62 0.37
CA THR A 58 43.37 -13.92 1.81
C THR A 58 42.09 -13.40 2.47
N TYR A 59 41.43 -12.42 1.86
CA TYR A 59 40.16 -11.84 2.32
C TYR A 59 38.95 -12.45 1.60
N ARG A 60 39.15 -13.43 0.72
CA ARG A 60 38.11 -13.98 -0.16
C ARG A 60 37.49 -15.25 0.42
N THR A 61 36.17 -15.37 0.30
CA THR A 61 35.41 -16.60 0.51
C THR A 61 34.40 -16.75 -0.61
N GLY A 62 34.62 -17.72 -1.52
CA GLY A 62 33.80 -17.86 -2.73
C GLY A 62 33.98 -16.65 -3.67
N ARG A 63 32.91 -15.88 -3.90
CA ARG A 63 32.94 -14.62 -4.68
C ARG A 63 32.90 -13.36 -3.82
N ARG A 64 32.88 -13.52 -2.49
CA ARG A 64 32.74 -12.42 -1.54
C ARG A 64 34.09 -12.13 -0.89
N TYR A 65 34.44 -10.85 -0.82
CA TYR A 65 35.59 -10.37 -0.07
C TYR A 65 35.14 -9.75 1.24
N ALA A 66 35.85 -10.01 2.33
CA ALA A 66 35.54 -9.45 3.63
C ALA A 66 36.79 -9.04 4.41
N VAL A 67 36.82 -7.80 4.89
CA VAL A 67 37.91 -7.24 5.70
C VAL A 67 37.38 -6.63 6.98
N MET A 68 38.09 -6.89 8.08
CA MET A 68 37.89 -6.24 9.36
C MET A 68 38.90 -5.11 9.52
N VAL A 69 38.40 -3.87 9.64
CA VAL A 69 39.18 -2.64 9.84
C VAL A 69 39.00 -2.14 11.27
N GLU A 70 40.10 -1.95 12.00
CA GLU A 70 40.10 -1.37 13.33
C GLU A 70 40.60 0.09 13.29
N LYS A 71 39.66 1.05 13.31
CA LYS A 71 39.94 2.49 13.21
C LYS A 71 38.95 3.30 14.05
N PRO A 72 39.40 4.03 15.09
CA PRO A 72 38.56 5.00 15.78
C PRO A 72 38.08 6.10 14.84
N GLY A 73 36.80 6.46 14.95
CA GLY A 73 36.19 7.51 14.12
C GLY A 73 35.83 7.10 12.69
N LEU A 74 35.87 5.80 12.35
CA LEU A 74 35.60 5.35 10.97
C LEU A 74 34.17 5.70 10.49
N HIS A 75 33.22 5.93 11.40
CA HIS A 75 31.87 6.42 11.07
C HIS A 75 31.83 7.81 10.40
N GLN A 76 32.92 8.56 10.41
CA GLN A 76 33.05 9.87 9.76
C GLN A 76 33.55 9.77 8.32
N TYR A 77 33.87 8.55 7.86
CA TYR A 77 34.39 8.31 6.53
C TYR A 77 33.26 7.86 5.59
N GLU A 78 33.48 8.14 4.32
CA GLU A 78 32.77 7.53 3.22
C GLU A 78 33.67 6.46 2.59
N TYR A 79 33.09 5.51 1.87
CA TYR A 79 33.86 4.48 1.18
C TYR A 79 33.21 4.08 -0.14
N ARG A 80 34.03 3.48 -1.01
CA ARG A 80 33.63 2.84 -2.27
C ARG A 80 34.54 1.64 -2.54
N TYR A 81 34.12 0.81 -3.48
CA TYR A 81 34.98 -0.23 -4.02
C TYR A 81 35.46 0.16 -5.42
N ARG A 82 36.67 -0.24 -5.77
CA ARG A 82 37.18 -0.20 -7.13
C ARG A 82 37.63 -1.59 -7.55
N GLN A 83 37.24 -2.00 -8.76
CA GLN A 83 37.65 -3.25 -9.37
C GLN A 83 38.07 -2.96 -10.82
N GLY A 84 39.35 -3.13 -11.12
CA GLY A 84 39.94 -2.64 -12.36
C GLY A 84 39.74 -1.13 -12.51
N GLU A 85 39.11 -0.71 -13.61
CA GLU A 85 38.79 0.70 -13.89
C GLU A 85 37.43 1.14 -13.31
N ILE A 86 36.62 0.20 -12.80
CA ILE A 86 35.25 0.48 -12.36
C ILE A 86 35.26 0.79 -10.86
N THR A 87 34.76 1.98 -10.49
CA THR A 87 34.47 2.35 -9.10
C THR A 87 32.96 2.27 -8.87
N PHE A 88 32.52 1.69 -7.76
CA PHE A 88 31.11 1.48 -7.45
C PHE A 88 30.82 1.60 -5.95
N THR A 89 29.57 1.94 -5.63
CA THR A 89 29.03 1.97 -4.25
C THR A 89 28.78 0.55 -3.74
N ASP A 90 28.81 0.36 -2.43
CA ASP A 90 28.50 -0.95 -1.83
C ASP A 90 27.03 -1.32 -2.14
N PRO A 91 26.74 -2.46 -2.80
CA PRO A 91 25.36 -2.90 -3.04
C PRO A 91 24.56 -3.15 -1.75
N ALA A 92 25.26 -3.39 -0.64
CA ALA A 92 24.71 -3.52 0.70
C ALA A 92 24.95 -2.26 1.58
N ALA A 93 25.11 -1.09 0.93
CA ALA A 93 25.20 0.21 1.58
C ALA A 93 23.99 0.46 2.50
N ARG A 94 24.25 0.56 3.81
CA ARG A 94 23.21 0.87 4.81
C ARG A 94 22.80 2.34 4.83
N LEU A 95 23.66 3.20 4.30
CA LEU A 95 23.49 4.65 4.19
C LEU A 95 24.29 5.13 2.98
N VAL A 96 23.67 5.98 2.17
CA VAL A 96 24.32 6.69 1.06
C VAL A 96 24.43 8.17 1.38
N THR A 97 25.41 8.82 0.77
CA THR A 97 25.68 10.26 0.88
C THR A 97 25.92 10.85 -0.51
N GLY A 98 25.85 12.17 -0.62
CA GLY A 98 26.03 12.87 -1.91
C GLY A 98 24.75 13.00 -2.74
N GLU A 99 23.60 12.52 -2.25
CA GLU A 99 22.32 12.79 -2.87
C GLU A 99 21.74 14.13 -2.40
N PRO A 100 21.38 15.04 -3.31
CA PRO A 100 20.84 16.36 -2.99
C PRO A 100 19.36 16.29 -2.56
N CYS A 101 18.69 17.44 -2.55
CA CYS A 101 17.24 17.48 -2.35
C CYS A 101 16.53 16.69 -3.46
N PHE A 102 15.40 16.07 -3.15
CA PHE A 102 14.63 15.30 -4.14
C PHE A 102 14.26 16.18 -5.34
N GLY A 103 14.51 15.68 -6.55
CA GLY A 103 14.32 16.33 -7.84
C GLY A 103 15.55 17.11 -8.33
N GLU A 104 16.63 17.19 -7.54
CA GLU A 104 17.87 17.85 -7.96
C GLU A 104 18.85 16.81 -8.51
N LYS A 105 19.45 17.11 -9.68
CA LYS A 105 20.52 16.26 -10.21
C LYS A 105 21.76 16.42 -9.33
N ALA A 106 22.29 15.31 -8.82
CA ALA A 106 23.54 15.33 -8.07
C ALA A 106 24.68 15.81 -8.99
N GLU A 107 25.41 16.84 -8.57
CA GLU A 107 26.62 17.32 -9.29
C GLU A 107 27.83 16.40 -9.04
N GLY A 108 27.75 15.48 -8.08
CA GLY A 108 28.79 14.53 -7.71
C GLY A 108 28.31 13.08 -7.72
N GLU A 109 29.25 12.14 -7.60
CA GLU A 109 28.96 10.70 -7.52
C GLU A 109 28.38 10.33 -6.15
N VAL A 110 27.39 9.44 -6.13
CA VAL A 110 26.85 8.88 -4.89
C VAL A 110 27.95 8.12 -4.14
N MET A 111 28.03 8.36 -2.83
CA MET A 111 29.03 7.77 -1.94
C MET A 111 28.35 6.85 -0.92
N THR A 112 29.09 5.87 -0.40
CA THR A 112 28.60 5.01 0.69
C THR A 112 29.15 5.50 2.03
N SER A 113 28.30 5.67 3.05
CA SER A 113 28.77 6.04 4.39
C SER A 113 29.33 4.82 5.13
N ALA A 114 30.52 4.94 5.73
CA ALA A 114 31.10 3.90 6.60
C ALA A 114 30.41 3.83 7.99
N LYS A 115 29.38 4.65 8.22
CA LYS A 115 28.63 4.67 9.48
C LYS A 115 27.87 3.36 9.69
N VAL A 116 28.21 2.66 10.77
CA VAL A 116 27.44 1.51 11.26
C VAL A 116 26.23 2.02 12.05
N LEU A 117 25.04 1.51 11.72
CA LEU A 117 23.80 1.84 12.42
C LEU A 117 23.92 1.44 13.91
N ARG A 118 23.77 2.40 14.83
CA ARG A 118 23.88 2.19 16.29
C ARG A 118 22.89 3.05 17.06
N GLY A 119 22.49 2.59 18.23
CA GLY A 119 21.96 3.43 19.32
C GLY A 119 20.46 3.74 19.30
N TYR A 120 19.73 3.42 18.23
CA TYR A 120 18.28 3.64 18.17
C TYR A 120 17.56 2.36 17.74
N LYS A 121 16.67 1.87 18.61
CA LYS A 121 15.85 0.67 18.39
C LYS A 121 14.42 1.10 18.11
N VAL A 122 13.82 0.52 17.07
CA VAL A 122 12.38 0.64 16.84
C VAL A 122 11.67 -0.30 17.80
N MET A 123 10.67 0.21 18.52
CA MET A 123 9.80 -0.63 19.35
C MET A 123 8.77 -1.30 18.47
N PRO A 124 8.65 -2.64 18.47
CA PRO A 124 7.64 -3.33 17.67
C PRO A 124 6.24 -3.03 18.21
N LEU A 125 5.24 -3.17 17.35
CA LEU A 125 3.85 -3.25 17.78
C LEU A 125 3.67 -4.45 18.73
N ALA A 126 2.79 -4.31 19.73
CA ALA A 126 2.59 -5.33 20.75
C ALA A 126 2.03 -6.64 20.17
N GLU A 127 1.05 -6.53 19.27
CA GLU A 127 0.45 -7.65 18.56
C GLU A 127 0.25 -7.29 17.08
N PRO A 128 0.53 -8.20 16.14
CA PRO A 128 0.25 -7.98 14.73
C PRO A 128 -1.26 -7.92 14.47
N ILE A 129 -1.67 -7.09 13.52
CA ILE A 129 -3.06 -6.90 13.14
C ILE A 129 -3.44 -7.97 12.10
N PRO A 130 -4.45 -8.83 12.35
CA PRO A 130 -4.92 -9.81 11.36
C PRO A 130 -5.49 -9.13 10.12
N TYR A 131 -5.35 -9.76 8.94
CA TYR A 131 -5.81 -9.20 7.66
C TYR A 131 -7.28 -8.78 7.67
N GLU A 132 -8.17 -9.58 8.25
CA GLU A 132 -9.59 -9.26 8.36
C GLU A 132 -9.87 -8.00 9.19
N ASN A 133 -8.95 -7.57 10.06
CA ASN A 133 -9.09 -6.34 10.83
C ASN A 133 -8.31 -5.16 10.23
N MET A 134 -7.58 -5.39 9.14
CA MET A 134 -6.75 -4.36 8.52
C MET A 134 -7.58 -3.38 7.68
N VAL A 135 -7.18 -2.12 7.73
CA VAL A 135 -7.50 -1.08 6.76
C VAL A 135 -6.16 -0.49 6.33
N ILE A 136 -5.71 -0.86 5.14
CA ILE A 136 -4.43 -0.42 4.57
C ILE A 136 -4.62 0.97 3.99
N TYR A 137 -3.67 1.87 4.25
CA TYR A 137 -3.65 3.22 3.71
C TYR A 137 -2.32 3.46 3.00
N LYS A 138 -2.37 3.56 1.67
CA LYS A 138 -1.16 3.68 0.85
C LYS A 138 -0.82 5.14 0.57
N VAL A 139 0.40 5.59 0.90
CA VAL A 139 0.83 6.97 0.63
C VAL A 139 2.20 7.05 -0.03
N HIS A 140 2.38 8.09 -0.84
CA HIS A 140 3.69 8.50 -1.32
C HIS A 140 4.44 9.27 -0.21
N PRO A 141 5.67 8.89 0.19
CA PRO A 141 6.37 9.52 1.31
C PRO A 141 6.50 11.04 1.20
N ARG A 142 6.75 11.51 -0.03
CA ARG A 142 6.85 12.94 -0.37
C ARG A 142 5.51 13.63 -0.63
N GLY A 143 4.80 13.30 -1.72
CA GLY A 143 3.62 14.07 -2.17
C GLY A 143 2.48 14.17 -1.19
N TYR A 144 2.35 13.23 -0.26
CA TYR A 144 1.30 13.27 0.76
C TYR A 144 1.35 14.55 1.59
N THR A 145 2.53 15.13 1.83
CA THR A 145 2.68 16.35 2.63
C THR A 145 3.43 17.49 1.94
N MET A 146 3.87 17.31 0.70
CA MET A 146 4.69 18.28 -0.03
C MET A 146 3.96 19.61 -0.27
N GLN A 147 2.67 19.57 -0.60
CA GLN A 147 1.92 20.78 -0.86
C GLN A 147 1.79 21.63 0.42
N LYS A 148 1.88 22.97 0.28
CA LYS A 148 1.72 23.92 1.41
C LYS A 148 0.44 23.69 2.21
N THR A 149 -0.57 23.09 1.59
CA THR A 149 -1.88 22.90 2.19
C THR A 149 -1.90 21.84 3.27
N SER A 150 -0.91 20.95 3.31
CA SER A 150 -0.73 19.90 4.32
C SER A 150 -0.58 20.44 5.74
N GLY A 151 -0.06 21.65 5.90
CA GLY A 151 0.11 22.31 7.20
C GLY A 151 1.26 21.78 8.05
N VAL A 152 2.04 20.82 7.54
CA VAL A 152 3.17 20.24 8.29
C VAL A 152 4.41 21.13 8.21
N ARG A 153 5.31 21.02 9.19
CA ARG A 153 6.57 21.79 9.21
C ARG A 153 7.60 21.27 8.21
N ALA A 154 7.82 19.97 8.18
CA ALA A 154 8.82 19.31 7.33
C ALA A 154 8.15 18.62 6.12
N LYS A 155 7.66 19.43 5.17
CA LYS A 155 6.92 18.95 3.99
C LYS A 155 7.72 17.97 3.17
N GLY A 156 7.06 16.91 2.68
CA GLY A 156 7.67 15.94 1.79
C GLY A 156 8.71 15.04 2.45
N THR A 157 8.64 14.88 3.77
CA THR A 157 9.60 14.08 4.55
C THR A 157 8.90 13.14 5.54
N PHE A 158 9.61 12.14 6.05
CA PHE A 158 9.10 11.26 7.11
C PHE A 158 8.74 12.02 8.39
N GLN A 159 9.45 13.10 8.75
CA GLN A 159 9.02 14.00 9.83
C GLN A 159 7.67 14.67 9.54
N GLY A 160 7.43 15.08 8.30
CA GLY A 160 6.13 15.63 7.88
C GLY A 160 5.01 14.59 7.97
N LEU A 161 5.28 13.34 7.58
CA LEU A 161 4.34 12.24 7.73
C LEU A 161 4.03 11.92 9.19
N ALA A 162 5.02 11.99 10.09
CA ALA A 162 4.80 11.79 11.52
C ALA A 162 3.74 12.76 12.10
N GLU A 163 3.68 14.00 11.59
CA GLU A 163 2.66 14.98 11.97
C GLU A 163 1.23 14.60 11.50
N LYS A 164 1.08 13.59 10.63
CA LYS A 164 -0.22 13.06 10.14
C LYS A 164 -0.73 11.85 10.90
N ILE A 165 0.05 11.27 11.82
CA ILE A 165 -0.37 10.13 12.63
C ILE A 165 -1.70 10.39 13.38
N PRO A 166 -1.94 11.56 14.02
CA PRO A 166 -3.22 11.83 14.66
C PRO A 166 -4.41 11.78 13.69
N TYR A 167 -4.22 12.30 12.47
CA TYR A 167 -5.24 12.25 11.42
C TYR A 167 -5.53 10.81 11.00
N TRP A 168 -4.51 9.97 10.83
CA TRP A 168 -4.68 8.56 10.47
C TRP A 168 -5.39 7.76 11.56
N LYS A 169 -5.07 8.00 12.84
CA LYS A 169 -5.82 7.43 13.97
C LYS A 169 -7.28 7.83 13.93
N GLU A 170 -7.54 9.10 13.64
CA GLU A 170 -8.89 9.64 13.55
C GLU A 170 -9.66 9.06 12.35
N LEU A 171 -9.02 8.91 11.19
CA LEU A 171 -9.62 8.26 10.01
C LEU A 171 -9.94 6.79 10.29
N GLY A 172 -9.18 6.14 11.17
CA GLY A 172 -9.40 4.77 11.61
C GLY A 172 -8.63 3.73 10.78
N ILE A 173 -7.56 4.11 10.10
CA ILE A 173 -6.69 3.14 9.42
C ILE A 173 -5.95 2.27 10.45
N THR A 174 -5.41 1.13 10.04
CA THR A 174 -4.64 0.26 10.93
C THR A 174 -3.21 0.02 10.44
N SER A 175 -2.97 0.20 9.15
CA SER A 175 -1.70 -0.14 8.53
C SER A 175 -1.37 0.93 7.47
N LEU A 176 -0.17 1.50 7.56
CA LEU A 176 0.34 2.45 6.59
C LEU A 176 1.24 1.73 5.60
N GLU A 177 0.90 1.76 4.32
CA GLU A 177 1.74 1.28 3.23
C GLU A 177 2.49 2.47 2.62
N LEU A 178 3.82 2.45 2.65
CA LEU A 178 4.62 3.45 1.94
C LEU A 178 5.11 2.91 0.61
N MET A 179 4.90 3.73 -0.42
CA MET A 179 5.62 3.63 -1.69
C MET A 179 7.15 3.62 -1.45
N PRO A 180 7.97 3.19 -2.45
CA PRO A 180 9.40 2.97 -2.30
C PRO A 180 10.10 4.00 -1.42
N SER A 181 10.57 3.51 -0.27
CA SER A 181 11.24 4.31 0.77
C SER A 181 12.71 3.90 0.95
N TYR A 182 13.15 2.91 0.18
CA TYR A 182 14.57 2.63 -0.04
C TYR A 182 15.17 3.68 -0.97
N ASP A 183 16.48 3.81 -0.94
CA ASP A 183 17.20 4.78 -1.73
C ASP A 183 17.28 4.38 -3.21
N PHE A 184 17.06 5.32 -4.13
CA PHE A 184 17.04 5.08 -5.57
C PHE A 184 17.44 6.33 -6.36
N GLU A 185 17.95 6.12 -7.57
CA GLU A 185 18.24 7.20 -8.51
C GLU A 185 16.94 7.80 -9.04
N GLU A 186 16.75 9.09 -8.78
CA GLU A 186 15.55 9.84 -9.19
C GLU A 186 15.54 10.11 -10.70
N TYR A 187 16.70 10.10 -11.36
CA TYR A 187 16.83 10.15 -12.81
C TYR A 187 17.52 8.88 -13.29
N PRO A 188 16.80 7.75 -13.39
CA PRO A 188 17.42 6.48 -13.74
C PRO A 188 18.11 6.57 -15.11
N SER A 189 19.36 6.14 -15.17
CA SER A 189 20.13 6.10 -16.41
C SER A 189 19.49 5.17 -17.46
N LYS A 190 19.68 5.49 -18.75
CA LYS A 190 19.18 4.69 -19.88
C LYS A 190 19.88 3.33 -19.93
N THR A 191 19.41 2.34 -19.17
CA THR A 191 19.82 0.96 -19.41
C THR A 191 19.06 0.44 -20.61
N GLY A 192 19.78 -0.09 -21.61
CA GLY A 192 19.25 -0.79 -22.80
C GLY A 192 18.54 -2.10 -22.46
N GLU A 193 17.69 -2.08 -21.44
CA GLU A 193 16.94 -3.22 -20.95
C GLU A 193 15.88 -3.60 -21.96
N LYS A 194 15.97 -4.83 -22.45
CA LYS A 194 14.89 -5.46 -23.19
C LYS A 194 13.94 -6.12 -22.21
N ASP A 195 12.63 -6.03 -22.46
CA ASP A 195 11.65 -6.81 -21.71
C ASP A 195 11.83 -8.33 -21.99
N ARG A 196 11.06 -9.15 -21.26
CA ARG A 196 11.07 -10.61 -21.42
C ARG A 196 10.68 -11.12 -22.82
N TYR A 197 10.18 -10.24 -23.70
CA TYR A 197 9.82 -10.52 -25.10
C TYR A 197 10.83 -9.93 -26.09
N GLY A 198 11.92 -9.32 -25.61
CA GLY A 198 12.96 -8.74 -26.46
C GLY A 198 12.67 -7.32 -26.94
N TYR A 199 11.61 -6.66 -26.47
CA TYR A 199 11.35 -5.25 -26.78
C TYR A 199 12.25 -4.35 -25.96
N ASP A 200 12.94 -3.45 -26.63
CA ASP A 200 13.79 -2.46 -25.99
C ASP A 200 12.92 -1.47 -25.18
N LYS A 201 13.02 -1.53 -23.84
CA LYS A 201 12.30 -0.60 -22.94
C LYS A 201 12.73 0.85 -23.19
N THR A 202 13.91 1.09 -23.79
CA THR A 202 14.42 2.44 -24.05
C THR A 202 13.69 3.20 -25.16
N ILE A 203 12.90 2.52 -25.99
CA ILE A 203 12.16 3.17 -27.09
C ILE A 203 11.04 4.10 -26.54
N ARG A 204 10.62 3.93 -25.27
CA ARG A 204 9.55 4.75 -24.65
C ARG A 204 10.05 6.04 -23.97
N TYR A 205 11.33 6.15 -23.64
CA TYR A 205 11.87 7.24 -22.82
C TYR A 205 12.89 8.07 -23.62
N GLN A 206 12.40 9.01 -24.42
CA GLN A 206 13.25 9.88 -25.24
C GLN A 206 14.06 10.89 -24.38
N GLU A 207 13.58 11.23 -23.18
CA GLU A 207 14.20 12.19 -22.25
C GLU A 207 14.46 11.56 -20.86
N GLU A 208 15.50 12.05 -20.15
CA GLU A 208 15.73 11.73 -18.73
C GLU A 208 14.57 12.30 -17.89
N LYS A 209 13.67 11.42 -17.42
CA LYS A 209 12.53 11.82 -16.60
C LYS A 209 12.79 11.56 -15.13
N LEU A 210 12.26 12.43 -14.31
CA LEU A 210 12.21 12.23 -12.86
C LEU A 210 11.33 11.00 -12.58
N ASN A 211 11.84 10.06 -11.81
CA ASN A 211 11.07 8.98 -11.22
C ASN A 211 10.59 9.44 -9.84
N TYR A 212 9.37 9.97 -9.82
CA TYR A 212 8.74 10.43 -8.59
C TYR A 212 8.37 9.26 -7.68
N TRP A 213 7.79 8.18 -8.23
CA TRP A 213 7.31 7.02 -7.45
C TRP A 213 8.41 6.16 -6.82
N GLY A 214 9.56 6.02 -7.47
CA GLY A 214 10.69 5.25 -6.96
C GLY A 214 10.69 3.74 -7.24
N TYR A 215 9.76 3.22 -8.06
CA TYR A 215 9.77 1.80 -8.47
C TYR A 215 10.86 1.53 -9.51
N THR A 216 12.10 1.54 -9.06
CA THR A 216 13.28 1.23 -9.86
C THR A 216 14.30 0.51 -9.00
N LYS A 217 15.40 0.09 -9.63
CA LYS A 217 16.55 -0.44 -8.92
C LYS A 217 17.12 0.62 -7.97
N GLY A 218 17.45 0.21 -6.74
CA GLY A 218 17.96 1.14 -5.74
C GLY A 218 19.07 0.57 -4.87
N ASN A 219 19.58 1.41 -3.97
CA ASN A 219 20.44 1.03 -2.86
C ASN A 219 19.54 0.47 -1.74
N TYR A 220 19.09 -0.77 -1.90
CA TYR A 220 17.97 -1.34 -1.14
C TYR A 220 18.14 -1.40 0.39
N PHE A 221 19.36 -1.28 0.93
CA PHE A 221 19.60 -1.25 2.38
C PHE A 221 19.60 0.16 2.98
N ALA A 222 19.60 1.19 2.13
CA ALA A 222 19.60 2.57 2.57
C ALA A 222 18.16 3.14 2.52
N PRO A 223 17.73 3.90 3.53
CA PRO A 223 16.53 4.72 3.43
C PRO A 223 16.77 5.89 2.46
N LYS A 224 15.73 6.31 1.72
CA LYS A 224 15.82 7.46 0.81
C LYS A 224 16.14 8.73 1.59
N ALA A 225 17.37 9.23 1.46
CA ALA A 225 17.84 10.38 2.24
C ALA A 225 17.08 11.67 1.89
N SER A 226 16.66 11.83 0.63
CA SER A 226 15.92 13.01 0.16
C SER A 226 14.46 13.07 0.66
N TYR A 227 13.97 12.02 1.33
CA TYR A 227 12.72 12.03 2.12
C TYR A 227 12.94 12.35 3.60
N CYS A 228 14.14 12.78 3.99
CA CYS A 228 14.44 13.15 5.37
C CYS A 228 14.72 14.65 5.49
N LYS A 229 14.29 15.24 6.60
CA LYS A 229 14.66 16.64 6.92
C LYS A 229 16.03 16.72 7.58
N SER A 230 16.41 15.69 8.32
CA SER A 230 17.69 15.59 9.02
C SER A 230 18.78 14.93 8.16
N ASN A 231 20.04 15.13 8.54
CA ASN A 231 21.20 14.43 7.97
C ASN A 231 21.42 13.02 8.58
N GLN A 232 20.40 12.46 9.24
CA GLN A 232 20.44 11.15 9.88
C GLN A 232 19.19 10.36 9.45
N PRO A 233 19.10 9.98 8.17
CA PRO A 233 17.89 9.39 7.60
C PRO A 233 17.51 8.09 8.31
N GLU A 234 18.47 7.32 8.81
CA GLU A 234 18.23 6.11 9.58
C GLU A 234 17.50 6.39 10.90
N LYS A 235 17.80 7.52 11.57
CA LYS A 235 17.17 7.87 12.84
C LYS A 235 15.79 8.45 12.61
N GLU A 236 15.65 9.28 11.58
CA GLU A 236 14.38 9.89 11.22
C GLU A 236 13.34 8.82 10.87
N LEU A 237 13.71 7.88 9.99
CA LEU A 237 12.83 6.79 9.60
C LEU A 237 12.48 5.87 10.78
N LYS A 238 13.47 5.50 11.60
CA LYS A 238 13.22 4.69 12.82
C LYS A 238 12.32 5.40 13.82
N SER A 239 12.45 6.72 13.96
CA SER A 239 11.58 7.53 14.84
C SER A 239 10.16 7.56 14.31
N PHE A 240 9.99 7.69 12.99
CA PHE A 240 8.68 7.65 12.34
C PHE A 240 7.99 6.28 12.56
N PHE A 241 8.69 5.17 12.35
CA PHE A 241 8.11 3.83 12.58
C PHE A 241 7.78 3.58 14.05
N SER A 242 8.63 4.06 14.97
CA SER A 242 8.32 3.97 16.41
C SER A 242 7.03 4.74 16.74
N ALA A 243 6.85 5.93 16.17
CA ALA A 243 5.63 6.71 16.37
C ALA A 243 4.37 6.05 15.76
N LEU A 244 4.50 5.34 14.65
CA LEU A 244 3.40 4.53 14.08
C LEU A 244 3.01 3.39 15.03
N HIS A 245 3.98 2.62 15.52
CA HIS A 245 3.70 1.51 16.44
C HIS A 245 3.13 2.00 17.77
N GLU A 246 3.61 3.12 18.32
CA GLU A 246 3.03 3.79 19.49
C GLU A 246 1.58 4.22 19.25
N ALA A 247 1.24 4.58 18.01
CA ALA A 247 -0.12 4.91 17.60
C ALA A 247 -1.02 3.68 17.35
N GLY A 248 -0.47 2.46 17.37
CA GLY A 248 -1.18 1.23 17.04
C GLY A 248 -1.34 1.01 15.54
N ILE A 249 -0.47 1.58 14.72
CA ILE A 249 -0.50 1.49 13.26
C ILE A 249 0.69 0.66 12.79
N GLU A 250 0.43 -0.41 12.05
CA GLU A 250 1.47 -1.19 11.38
C GLU A 250 2.09 -0.42 10.21
N TYR A 251 3.32 -0.77 9.87
CA TYR A 251 4.00 -0.21 8.72
C TYR A 251 4.40 -1.27 7.68
N LEU A 252 3.99 -1.03 6.42
CA LEU A 252 4.26 -1.86 5.26
C LEU A 252 5.16 -1.10 4.25
N MET A 253 6.14 -1.79 3.67
CA MET A 253 7.07 -1.22 2.69
C MET A 253 6.90 -1.81 1.30
N ASP A 254 6.75 -0.95 0.31
CA ASP A 254 6.89 -1.32 -1.09
C ASP A 254 8.36 -1.55 -1.47
N PHE A 255 8.60 -2.66 -2.17
CA PHE A 255 9.85 -2.94 -2.86
C PHE A 255 9.61 -3.35 -4.31
N TYR A 256 10.42 -2.79 -5.20
CA TYR A 256 10.55 -3.27 -6.57
C TYR A 256 11.93 -3.89 -6.78
N PHE A 257 11.96 -5.15 -7.19
CA PHE A 257 13.19 -5.87 -7.53
C PHE A 257 13.15 -6.30 -9.00
N PRO A 258 13.97 -5.70 -9.89
CA PRO A 258 14.05 -6.13 -11.29
C PRO A 258 14.67 -7.53 -11.41
N VAL A 259 14.51 -8.15 -12.57
CA VAL A 259 14.86 -9.55 -12.85
C VAL A 259 16.34 -9.87 -12.59
N GLU A 260 17.23 -8.88 -12.70
CA GLU A 260 18.67 -9.03 -12.47
C GLU A 260 19.04 -9.06 -10.98
N THR A 261 18.09 -8.83 -10.08
CA THR A 261 18.34 -8.86 -8.64
C THR A 261 18.47 -10.31 -8.18
N ASP A 262 19.62 -10.64 -7.57
CA ASP A 262 19.86 -11.95 -6.98
C ASP A 262 18.81 -12.25 -5.88
N PRO A 263 18.10 -13.40 -5.91
CA PRO A 263 17.14 -13.75 -4.87
C PRO A 263 17.72 -13.79 -3.45
N GLN A 264 19.01 -14.11 -3.29
CA GLN A 264 19.69 -14.03 -2.00
C GLN A 264 19.80 -12.58 -1.52
N MET A 265 20.09 -11.65 -2.42
CA MET A 265 20.12 -10.22 -2.10
C MET A 265 18.74 -9.74 -1.62
N VAL A 266 17.67 -10.14 -2.32
CA VAL A 266 16.29 -9.83 -1.90
C VAL A 266 16.04 -10.32 -0.46
N LEU A 267 16.40 -11.57 -0.16
CA LEU A 267 16.24 -12.13 1.18
C LEU A 267 17.05 -11.35 2.24
N GLU A 268 18.30 -10.99 1.93
CA GLU A 268 19.17 -10.22 2.82
C GLU A 268 18.62 -8.82 3.10
N VAL A 269 18.08 -8.14 2.07
CA VAL A 269 17.42 -6.83 2.19
C VAL A 269 16.23 -6.92 3.15
N LEU A 270 15.30 -7.85 2.93
CA LEU A 270 14.08 -7.94 3.74
C LEU A 270 14.39 -8.32 5.19
N ARG A 271 15.36 -9.23 5.40
CA ARG A 271 15.88 -9.54 6.74
C ARG A 271 16.46 -8.29 7.42
N PHE A 272 17.24 -7.49 6.70
CA PHE A 272 17.79 -6.24 7.23
C PHE A 272 16.68 -5.28 7.68
N TRP A 273 15.69 -5.00 6.83
CA TRP A 273 14.59 -4.10 7.17
C TRP A 273 13.76 -4.63 8.35
N ARG A 274 13.51 -5.93 8.41
CA ARG A 274 12.86 -6.57 9.56
C ARG A 274 13.67 -6.41 10.86
N MET A 275 14.97 -6.69 10.83
CA MET A 275 15.81 -6.68 12.04
C MET A 275 16.19 -5.27 12.52
N GLU A 276 16.43 -4.34 11.60
CA GLU A 276 16.95 -3.00 11.91
C GLU A 276 15.84 -1.96 12.09
N TYR A 277 14.75 -2.08 11.31
CA TYR A 277 13.65 -1.13 11.27
C TYR A 277 12.32 -1.68 11.78
N ARG A 278 12.23 -2.99 12.08
CA ARG A 278 11.02 -3.65 12.58
C ARG A 278 9.80 -3.50 11.67
N VAL A 279 10.02 -3.56 10.36
CA VAL A 279 8.94 -3.53 9.37
C VAL A 279 7.98 -4.70 9.59
N ASP A 280 6.66 -4.44 9.52
CA ASP A 280 5.59 -5.41 9.79
C ASP A 280 5.18 -6.20 8.54
N GLY A 281 5.38 -5.60 7.37
CA GLY A 281 5.11 -6.26 6.10
C GLY A 281 5.80 -5.65 4.89
N PHE A 282 5.90 -6.45 3.84
CA PHE A 282 6.49 -6.06 2.57
C PHE A 282 5.50 -6.28 1.44
N VAL A 283 5.35 -5.27 0.60
CA VAL A 283 4.59 -5.32 -0.65
C VAL A 283 5.60 -5.44 -1.78
N LEU A 284 5.60 -6.60 -2.44
CA LEU A 284 6.70 -7.02 -3.31
C LEU A 284 6.26 -7.05 -4.77
N MET A 285 7.07 -6.40 -5.60
CA MET A 285 6.88 -6.28 -7.04
C MET A 285 8.19 -6.60 -7.78
N GLY A 286 8.05 -7.07 -9.02
CA GLY A 286 9.16 -7.24 -9.96
C GLY A 286 9.68 -8.68 -10.04
N ASP A 287 10.19 -9.01 -11.22
CA ASP A 287 10.55 -10.39 -11.59
C ASP A 287 11.76 -10.96 -10.81
N GLY A 288 12.49 -10.13 -10.05
CA GLY A 288 13.57 -10.58 -9.17
C GLY A 288 13.10 -11.22 -7.86
N VAL A 289 11.81 -11.15 -7.54
CA VAL A 289 11.26 -11.66 -6.27
C VAL A 289 10.96 -13.15 -6.35
N TRP A 290 11.65 -13.94 -5.51
CA TRP A 290 11.32 -15.34 -5.30
C TRP A 290 10.47 -15.54 -4.05
N MET A 291 9.15 -15.36 -4.18
CA MET A 291 8.22 -15.35 -3.05
C MET A 291 8.25 -16.63 -2.20
N GLU A 292 8.39 -17.81 -2.84
CA GLU A 292 8.50 -19.10 -2.16
C GLU A 292 9.73 -19.23 -1.24
N LEU A 293 10.85 -18.57 -1.57
CA LEU A 293 12.03 -18.52 -0.72
C LEU A 293 11.75 -17.64 0.51
N LEU A 294 11.19 -16.45 0.29
CA LEU A 294 10.86 -15.48 1.34
C LEU A 294 9.83 -16.05 2.33
N ALA A 295 8.83 -16.78 1.82
CA ALA A 295 7.78 -17.39 2.62
C ALA A 295 8.27 -18.58 3.48
N ARG A 296 9.48 -19.11 3.26
CA ARG A 296 10.09 -20.15 4.11
C ARG A 296 11.09 -19.61 5.12
N ASP A 297 11.43 -18.33 5.02
CA ASP A 297 12.45 -17.72 5.85
C ASP A 297 12.04 -17.61 7.33
N SER A 298 12.95 -17.95 8.24
CA SER A 298 12.68 -17.95 9.68
C SER A 298 12.65 -16.54 10.31
N VAL A 299 13.39 -15.58 9.74
CA VAL A 299 13.38 -14.18 10.23
C VAL A 299 12.12 -13.45 9.77
N LEU A 300 11.58 -13.84 8.62
CA LEU A 300 10.35 -13.29 8.05
C LEU A 300 9.08 -14.10 8.42
N ALA A 301 9.18 -15.07 9.33
CA ALA A 301 8.09 -16.02 9.61
C ALA A 301 6.81 -15.40 10.19
N ASP A 302 6.93 -14.21 10.79
CA ASP A 302 5.85 -13.42 11.40
C ASP A 302 5.55 -12.12 10.64
N VAL A 303 6.18 -11.95 9.47
CA VAL A 303 6.03 -10.76 8.62
C VAL A 303 4.97 -11.00 7.55
N LYS A 304 4.18 -9.96 7.26
CA LYS A 304 3.23 -9.96 6.15
C LYS A 304 3.96 -9.86 4.82
N LEU A 305 3.72 -10.79 3.91
CA LEU A 305 4.27 -10.76 2.55
C LEU A 305 3.11 -10.61 1.57
N ILE A 306 3.01 -9.43 0.97
CA ILE A 306 1.98 -9.08 0.01
C ILE A 306 2.58 -9.13 -1.39
N GLY A 307 2.11 -10.07 -2.22
CA GLY A 307 2.58 -10.26 -3.59
C GLY A 307 1.69 -9.57 -4.60
N CYS A 308 2.23 -8.63 -5.36
CA CYS A 308 1.52 -8.02 -6.48
C CYS A 308 1.68 -8.87 -7.74
N GLY A 309 0.63 -9.62 -8.11
CA GLY A 309 0.65 -10.51 -9.28
C GLY A 309 1.27 -11.89 -9.07
N TYR A 310 1.38 -12.36 -7.82
CA TYR A 310 1.86 -13.71 -7.47
C TYR A 310 0.71 -14.61 -7.03
N ASP A 311 0.84 -15.92 -7.25
CA ASP A 311 -0.08 -16.94 -6.71
C ASP A 311 0.19 -17.20 -5.21
N MET A 312 -0.24 -16.24 -4.39
CA MET A 312 -0.01 -16.27 -2.95
C MET A 312 -0.79 -17.39 -2.26
N GLY A 313 -1.98 -17.71 -2.74
CA GLY A 313 -2.76 -18.85 -2.26
C GLY A 313 -2.08 -20.19 -2.54
N GLY A 314 -1.54 -20.40 -3.75
CA GLY A 314 -0.79 -21.61 -4.08
C GLY A 314 0.45 -21.79 -3.21
N ILE A 315 1.18 -20.69 -2.93
CA ILE A 315 2.32 -20.71 -2.01
C ILE A 315 1.85 -21.02 -0.58
N ALA A 316 0.78 -20.38 -0.10
CA ALA A 316 0.25 -20.60 1.24
C ALA A 316 -0.14 -22.07 1.47
N ARG A 317 -0.87 -22.69 0.53
CA ARG A 317 -1.26 -24.12 0.63
C ARG A 317 -0.07 -25.05 0.72
N LYS A 318 0.99 -24.81 -0.07
CA LYS A 318 2.24 -25.59 -0.01
C LYS A 318 2.94 -25.48 1.35
N LEU A 319 2.74 -24.38 2.06
CA LEU A 319 3.41 -24.07 3.33
C LEU A 319 2.53 -24.29 4.57
N GLY A 320 1.34 -24.89 4.42
CA GLY A 320 0.43 -25.18 5.52
C GLY A 320 -0.53 -24.05 5.91
N GLY A 321 -0.76 -23.09 5.00
CA GLY A 321 -1.92 -22.18 5.04
C GLY A 321 -1.91 -21.09 6.12
N LYS A 322 -0.75 -20.48 6.38
CA LYS A 322 -0.69 -19.33 7.31
C LYS A 322 -1.09 -18.04 6.60
N LYS A 323 -2.12 -17.36 7.13
CA LYS A 323 -2.64 -16.04 6.70
C LYS A 323 -1.69 -14.87 7.00
N ARG A 324 -0.42 -15.02 6.65
CA ARG A 324 0.63 -13.97 6.61
C ARG A 324 1.04 -13.63 5.17
N LEU A 325 0.68 -14.47 4.21
CA LEU A 325 0.83 -14.23 2.79
C LEU A 325 -0.47 -13.62 2.29
N ALA A 326 -0.39 -12.63 1.40
CA ALA A 326 -1.58 -12.09 0.76
C ALA A 326 -1.32 -11.68 -0.68
N ALA A 327 -2.33 -11.78 -1.53
CA ALA A 327 -2.29 -11.23 -2.88
C ALA A 327 -2.82 -9.79 -2.90
N CYS A 328 -2.28 -9.00 -3.81
CA CYS A 328 -2.81 -7.68 -4.18
C CYS A 328 -2.87 -7.63 -5.71
N HIS A 329 -4.06 -7.53 -6.28
CA HIS A 329 -4.24 -7.55 -7.73
C HIS A 329 -5.46 -6.76 -8.19
N SER A 330 -5.47 -6.38 -9.47
CA SER A 330 -6.52 -5.54 -10.08
C SER A 330 -7.83 -6.28 -10.40
N GLY A 331 -7.94 -7.57 -10.09
CA GLY A 331 -9.16 -8.36 -10.32
C GLY A 331 -10.40 -7.76 -9.65
N PHE A 332 -10.32 -7.52 -8.33
CA PHE A 332 -11.36 -6.84 -7.55
C PHE A 332 -11.70 -5.47 -8.13
N GLN A 333 -10.66 -4.64 -8.35
CA GLN A 333 -10.81 -3.30 -8.91
C GLN A 333 -11.59 -3.31 -10.23
N SER A 334 -11.21 -4.20 -11.14
CA SER A 334 -11.78 -4.28 -12.49
C SER A 334 -13.26 -4.62 -12.44
N VAL A 335 -13.63 -5.65 -11.68
CA VAL A 335 -15.02 -6.08 -11.56
C VAL A 335 -15.85 -5.05 -10.80
N MET A 336 -15.36 -4.54 -9.69
CA MET A 336 -16.11 -3.57 -8.87
C MET A 336 -16.34 -2.25 -9.60
N ARG A 337 -15.36 -1.76 -10.38
CA ARG A 337 -15.53 -0.55 -11.21
C ARG A 337 -16.54 -0.77 -12.34
N ARG A 338 -16.52 -1.94 -12.99
CA ARG A 338 -17.50 -2.28 -14.04
C ARG A 338 -18.91 -2.45 -13.49
N PHE A 339 -19.06 -3.10 -12.34
CA PHE A 339 -20.33 -3.19 -11.62
C PHE A 339 -20.86 -1.80 -11.24
N LEU A 340 -19.99 -0.95 -10.68
CA LEU A 340 -20.30 0.44 -10.33
C LEU A 340 -20.76 1.29 -11.53
N ARG A 341 -20.11 1.12 -12.69
CA ARG A 341 -20.49 1.77 -13.95
C ARG A 341 -21.81 1.24 -14.51
N GLY A 342 -22.18 0.02 -14.13
CA GLY A 342 -23.37 -0.66 -14.59
C GLY A 342 -23.15 -1.36 -15.94
N ASP A 343 -22.01 -2.03 -16.11
CA ASP A 343 -21.73 -2.89 -17.25
C ASP A 343 -22.55 -4.18 -17.23
N GLU A 344 -22.79 -4.77 -18.40
CA GLU A 344 -23.37 -6.11 -18.55
C GLU A 344 -22.51 -7.19 -17.88
N ASP A 345 -23.17 -8.22 -17.39
CA ASP A 345 -22.54 -9.45 -16.89
C ASP A 345 -21.54 -9.23 -15.75
N GLN A 346 -21.86 -8.36 -14.80
CA GLN A 346 -20.99 -8.06 -13.65
C GLN A 346 -21.46 -8.62 -12.32
N VAL A 347 -22.72 -9.06 -12.19
CA VAL A 347 -23.28 -9.50 -10.89
C VAL A 347 -22.53 -10.72 -10.34
N ASN A 348 -22.24 -11.74 -11.17
CA ASN A 348 -21.52 -12.92 -10.70
C ASN A 348 -20.11 -12.61 -10.19
N GLY A 349 -19.36 -11.79 -10.92
CA GLY A 349 -18.03 -11.34 -10.48
C GLY A 349 -18.11 -10.51 -9.20
N PHE A 350 -19.10 -9.62 -9.09
CA PHE A 350 -19.35 -8.84 -7.88
C PHE A 350 -19.60 -9.75 -6.67
N LEU A 351 -20.48 -10.74 -6.79
CA LEU A 351 -20.78 -11.68 -5.71
C LEU A 351 -19.58 -12.52 -5.27
N TYR A 352 -18.70 -12.89 -6.21
CA TYR A 352 -17.44 -13.58 -5.90
C TYR A 352 -16.54 -12.69 -5.03
N TYR A 353 -16.21 -11.50 -5.50
CA TYR A 353 -15.29 -10.60 -4.81
C TYR A 353 -15.84 -10.04 -3.49
N THR A 354 -17.15 -9.90 -3.36
CA THR A 354 -17.77 -9.51 -2.08
C THR A 354 -17.57 -10.56 -0.99
N ARG A 355 -17.39 -11.85 -1.33
CA ARG A 355 -17.16 -12.94 -0.36
C ARG A 355 -15.70 -13.34 -0.21
N GLU A 356 -14.88 -13.07 -1.21
CA GLU A 356 -13.49 -13.50 -1.29
C GLU A 356 -12.70 -13.13 -0.02
N ASN A 357 -12.35 -14.17 0.75
CA ASN A 357 -11.46 -14.07 1.91
C ASN A 357 -11.00 -15.48 2.31
N PRO A 358 -10.08 -16.07 1.55
CA PRO A 358 -9.62 -17.44 1.78
C PRO A 358 -9.06 -17.63 3.20
N GLN A 359 -9.20 -18.84 3.76
CA GLN A 359 -8.73 -19.14 5.12
C GLN A 359 -7.18 -19.17 5.22
N ASP A 360 -6.49 -19.48 4.13
CA ASP A 360 -5.06 -19.78 4.07
C ASP A 360 -4.17 -18.57 3.74
N HIS A 361 -4.72 -17.53 3.11
CA HIS A 361 -4.01 -16.30 2.73
C HIS A 361 -4.93 -15.08 2.77
N GLY A 362 -4.35 -13.88 2.82
CA GLY A 362 -5.10 -12.63 2.71
C GLY A 362 -5.35 -12.23 1.26
N GLU A 363 -6.39 -11.43 1.06
CA GLU A 363 -6.67 -10.77 -0.21
C GLU A 363 -6.79 -9.26 0.05
N VAL A 364 -6.00 -8.47 -0.65
CA VAL A 364 -6.01 -7.00 -0.56
C VAL A 364 -6.82 -6.44 -1.70
N HIS A 365 -7.95 -5.83 -1.35
CA HIS A 365 -8.90 -5.24 -2.29
C HIS A 365 -8.76 -3.73 -2.34
N TYR A 366 -8.82 -3.16 -3.53
CA TYR A 366 -8.76 -1.72 -3.73
C TYR A 366 -9.57 -1.30 -4.95
N LEU A 367 -10.06 -0.06 -4.92
CA LEU A 367 -10.72 0.56 -6.07
C LEU A 367 -9.85 1.60 -6.76
N ALA A 368 -8.81 2.09 -6.11
CA ALA A 368 -7.78 2.96 -6.66
C ALA A 368 -6.45 2.63 -5.98
N ASN A 369 -5.35 2.86 -6.69
CA ASN A 369 -3.99 2.65 -6.23
C ASN A 369 -3.10 3.72 -6.90
N HIS A 370 -1.80 3.69 -6.64
CA HIS A 370 -0.84 4.57 -7.30
C HIS A 370 -0.84 4.38 -8.83
N ASP A 371 -1.05 3.15 -9.32
CA ASP A 371 -1.26 2.85 -10.74
C ASP A 371 -2.76 2.96 -11.10
N GLY A 372 -3.05 3.70 -12.18
CA GLY A 372 -4.39 4.01 -12.64
C GLY A 372 -4.98 5.30 -12.03
N PHE A 373 -6.28 5.50 -12.25
CA PHE A 373 -6.98 6.67 -11.69
C PHE A 373 -7.16 6.60 -10.17
N THR A 374 -7.07 7.78 -9.54
CA THR A 374 -7.63 8.03 -8.20
C THR A 374 -9.13 7.77 -8.16
N LEU A 375 -9.71 7.71 -6.95
CA LEU A 375 -11.15 7.52 -6.78
C LEU A 375 -11.97 8.63 -7.47
N ALA A 376 -11.56 9.89 -7.31
CA ALA A 376 -12.27 11.01 -7.91
C ALA A 376 -12.14 11.02 -9.44
N ASP A 377 -10.95 10.70 -9.95
CA ASP A 377 -10.68 10.69 -11.39
C ASP A 377 -11.41 9.55 -12.09
N MET A 378 -11.60 8.39 -11.45
CA MET A 378 -12.41 7.30 -12.01
C MET A 378 -13.87 7.72 -12.28
N THR A 379 -14.38 8.74 -11.57
CA THR A 379 -15.73 9.28 -11.76
C THR A 379 -15.76 10.55 -12.64
N SER A 380 -14.58 11.03 -13.05
CA SER A 380 -14.44 12.31 -13.75
C SER A 380 -13.84 12.20 -15.15
N TYR A 381 -13.22 11.07 -15.49
CA TYR A 381 -12.52 10.87 -16.76
C TYR A 381 -12.83 9.51 -17.38
N ASP A 382 -13.16 9.48 -18.67
CA ASP A 382 -13.30 8.25 -19.45
C ASP A 382 -11.96 7.79 -20.04
N THR A 383 -11.07 8.75 -20.32
CA THR A 383 -9.78 8.52 -20.97
C THR A 383 -8.64 9.10 -20.16
N ARG A 384 -7.42 8.56 -20.34
CA ARG A 384 -6.22 9.06 -19.67
C ARG A 384 -5.71 10.37 -20.29
N HIS A 385 -5.18 11.24 -19.46
CA HIS A 385 -4.63 12.58 -19.77
C HIS A 385 -3.20 12.67 -19.24
N ASN A 386 -2.30 11.85 -19.78
CA ASN A 386 -0.90 11.70 -19.34
C ASN A 386 0.06 12.59 -20.16
N MET A 387 -0.42 13.64 -20.83
CA MET A 387 0.41 14.48 -21.71
C MET A 387 1.60 15.09 -20.95
N GLU A 388 1.38 15.52 -19.71
CA GLU A 388 2.41 16.09 -18.83
C GLU A 388 3.52 15.09 -18.46
N ASN A 389 3.32 13.79 -18.72
CA ASN A 389 4.38 12.81 -18.56
C ASN A 389 5.41 12.90 -19.68
N GLY A 390 5.14 13.56 -20.81
CA GLY A 390 6.06 13.68 -21.94
C GLY A 390 6.23 12.38 -22.75
N GLU A 391 5.19 11.55 -22.80
CA GLU A 391 5.19 10.24 -23.49
C GLU A 391 4.12 10.16 -24.59
N GLU A 392 3.64 11.32 -25.05
CA GLU A 392 2.57 11.46 -26.05
C GLU A 392 1.28 10.70 -25.65
N ASN A 393 1.00 10.65 -24.34
CA ASN A 393 -0.13 9.90 -23.76
C ASN A 393 -0.10 8.39 -24.04
N ARG A 394 1.07 7.81 -24.39
CA ARG A 394 1.22 6.37 -24.68
C ARG A 394 1.40 5.51 -23.44
N ASP A 395 1.75 6.12 -22.32
CA ASP A 395 1.95 5.49 -21.03
C ASP A 395 0.63 5.36 -20.24
N GLY A 396 0.65 4.52 -19.20
CA GLY A 396 -0.53 4.19 -18.38
C GLY A 396 -1.54 3.25 -19.06
N SER A 397 -2.48 2.73 -18.27
CA SER A 397 -3.50 1.81 -18.79
C SER A 397 -4.48 2.51 -19.74
N ALA A 398 -4.83 1.84 -20.85
CA ALA A 398 -5.94 2.26 -21.72
C ALA A 398 -7.31 1.90 -21.14
N TYR A 399 -7.38 0.90 -20.26
CA TYR A 399 -8.62 0.39 -19.70
C TYR A 399 -8.66 0.70 -18.20
N ASN A 400 -9.43 1.73 -17.84
CA ASN A 400 -9.56 2.20 -16.46
C ASN A 400 -10.88 1.78 -15.80
N TYR A 401 -11.82 1.27 -16.60
CA TYR A 401 -13.19 0.97 -16.19
C TYR A 401 -13.89 2.15 -15.49
N SER A 402 -13.54 3.37 -15.90
CA SER A 402 -14.04 4.62 -15.36
C SER A 402 -15.29 5.10 -16.10
N TRP A 403 -15.93 6.13 -15.52
CA TRP A 403 -17.03 6.86 -16.14
C TRP A 403 -17.03 8.32 -15.68
N ASN A 404 -16.89 9.26 -16.60
CA ASN A 404 -16.85 10.71 -16.31
C ASN A 404 -18.16 11.33 -15.81
N CYS A 405 -19.23 10.52 -15.71
CA CYS A 405 -20.57 10.91 -15.28
C CYS A 405 -21.24 11.96 -16.19
N GLY A 406 -20.80 12.08 -17.45
CA GLY A 406 -21.41 12.88 -18.51
C GLY A 406 -20.61 14.10 -18.97
N VAL A 407 -19.52 14.47 -18.29
CA VAL A 407 -18.60 15.53 -18.73
C VAL A 407 -17.18 15.09 -18.42
N GLU A 408 -16.26 15.16 -19.37
CA GLU A 408 -14.84 14.86 -19.12
C GLU A 408 -14.20 15.97 -18.26
N GLY A 409 -13.53 15.58 -17.17
CA GLY A 409 -12.77 16.47 -16.31
C GLY A 409 -13.61 17.41 -15.42
N PRO A 410 -13.06 18.58 -15.03
CA PRO A 410 -13.72 19.52 -14.12
C PRO A 410 -15.03 20.08 -14.69
N THR A 411 -16.06 20.21 -13.85
CA THR A 411 -17.35 20.76 -14.24
C THR A 411 -17.99 21.58 -13.12
N ARG A 412 -18.87 22.52 -13.50
CA ARG A 412 -19.71 23.30 -12.58
C ARG A 412 -21.16 22.81 -12.53
N LYS A 413 -21.53 21.82 -13.35
CA LYS A 413 -22.89 21.26 -13.39
C LYS A 413 -23.18 20.50 -12.10
N THR A 414 -24.09 21.03 -11.27
CA THR A 414 -24.41 20.48 -9.95
C THR A 414 -24.90 19.04 -10.01
N SER A 415 -25.76 18.70 -10.99
CA SER A 415 -26.26 17.34 -11.19
C SER A 415 -25.14 16.31 -11.43
N ILE A 416 -24.11 16.68 -12.18
CA ILE A 416 -22.95 15.81 -12.43
C ILE A 416 -22.09 15.68 -11.17
N LEU A 417 -21.83 16.79 -10.48
CA LEU A 417 -21.05 16.76 -9.23
C LEU A 417 -21.74 15.90 -8.14
N GLU A 418 -23.07 15.95 -8.05
CA GLU A 418 -23.84 15.11 -7.14
C GLU A 418 -23.80 13.63 -7.53
N LEU A 419 -23.87 13.33 -8.83
CA LEU A 419 -23.71 11.98 -9.35
C LEU A 419 -22.30 11.43 -9.06
N ARG A 420 -21.24 12.20 -9.33
CA ARG A 420 -19.85 11.80 -9.02
C ARG A 420 -19.66 11.49 -7.54
N ARG A 421 -20.15 12.37 -6.65
CA ARG A 421 -20.10 12.13 -5.19
C ARG A 421 -20.91 10.91 -4.76
N ARG A 422 -22.04 10.63 -5.43
CA ARG A 422 -22.79 9.37 -5.19
C ARG A 422 -21.97 8.16 -5.64
N GLN A 423 -21.36 8.20 -6.82
CA GLN A 423 -20.51 7.12 -7.32
C GLN A 423 -19.27 6.90 -6.45
N MET A 424 -18.63 7.96 -5.94
CA MET A 424 -17.51 7.82 -4.98
C MET A 424 -17.95 7.18 -3.67
N ARG A 425 -19.14 7.51 -3.15
CA ARG A 425 -19.69 6.84 -1.97
C ARG A 425 -20.04 5.38 -2.25
N ASN A 426 -20.62 5.10 -3.42
CA ASN A 426 -20.90 3.73 -3.85
C ASN A 426 -19.60 2.92 -3.96
N ALA A 427 -18.56 3.49 -4.55
CA ALA A 427 -17.24 2.87 -4.64
C ALA A 427 -16.70 2.51 -3.24
N MET A 428 -16.70 3.46 -2.32
CA MET A 428 -16.28 3.19 -0.94
C MET A 428 -17.13 2.11 -0.25
N LEU A 429 -18.45 2.07 -0.49
CA LEU A 429 -19.31 1.00 0.04
C LEU A 429 -19.00 -0.36 -0.59
N LEU A 430 -18.72 -0.43 -1.89
CA LEU A 430 -18.29 -1.67 -2.53
C LEU A 430 -16.98 -2.20 -1.91
N LEU A 431 -16.04 -1.30 -1.59
CA LEU A 431 -14.78 -1.65 -0.95
C LEU A 431 -14.97 -2.10 0.51
N PHE A 432 -15.58 -1.26 1.35
CA PHE A 432 -15.63 -1.49 2.80
C PHE A 432 -16.75 -2.43 3.27
N LEU A 433 -17.69 -2.83 2.39
CA LEU A 433 -18.70 -3.85 2.69
C LEU A 433 -18.36 -5.23 2.08
N SER A 434 -17.30 -5.32 1.26
CA SER A 434 -16.79 -6.61 0.80
C SER A 434 -15.93 -7.27 1.87
N GLN A 435 -15.83 -8.60 1.85
CA GLN A 435 -14.84 -9.33 2.65
C GLN A 435 -13.41 -9.01 2.17
N GLY A 436 -12.40 -9.60 2.81
CA GLY A 436 -11.00 -9.31 2.50
C GLY A 436 -10.48 -8.04 3.17
N THR A 437 -9.29 -7.60 2.76
CA THR A 437 -8.57 -6.46 3.36
C THR A 437 -8.69 -5.21 2.48
N PRO A 438 -9.43 -4.16 2.89
CA PRO A 438 -9.52 -2.93 2.11
C PRO A 438 -8.22 -2.13 2.13
N LEU A 439 -7.78 -1.68 0.96
CA LEU A 439 -6.73 -0.70 0.76
C LEU A 439 -7.32 0.60 0.20
N LEU A 440 -7.05 1.70 0.91
CA LEU A 440 -7.41 3.06 0.54
C LEU A 440 -6.16 3.79 0.03
N TYR A 441 -6.24 4.36 -1.19
CA TYR A 441 -5.16 5.18 -1.72
C TYR A 441 -5.21 6.58 -1.10
N GLY A 442 -4.05 7.04 -0.61
CA GLY A 442 -3.95 8.22 0.21
C GLY A 442 -4.45 9.47 -0.48
N GLY A 443 -5.43 10.12 0.12
CA GLY A 443 -6.07 11.34 -0.40
C GLY A 443 -7.38 11.07 -1.12
N ASP A 444 -7.75 9.83 -1.44
CA ASP A 444 -9.06 9.53 -2.01
C ASP A 444 -10.21 10.01 -1.10
N GLU A 445 -10.04 9.90 0.23
CA GLU A 445 -10.97 10.44 1.23
C GLU A 445 -11.05 11.98 1.23
N LEU A 446 -10.12 12.65 0.55
CA LEU A 446 -10.06 14.10 0.35
C LEU A 446 -10.52 14.51 -1.06
N GLU A 447 -11.08 13.58 -1.86
CA GLU A 447 -11.39 13.78 -3.28
C GLU A 447 -10.12 14.17 -4.08
N ASN A 448 -9.01 13.46 -3.85
CA ASN A 448 -7.76 13.64 -4.57
C ASN A 448 -7.93 13.38 -6.07
N SER A 449 -7.29 14.21 -6.89
CA SER A 449 -7.35 14.15 -8.35
C SER A 449 -5.97 14.42 -8.91
N GLN A 450 -5.57 13.60 -9.87
CA GLN A 450 -4.36 13.77 -10.67
C GLN A 450 -4.73 14.37 -12.03
N MET A 451 -5.88 15.06 -12.10
CA MET A 451 -6.39 15.73 -13.30
C MET A 451 -6.55 14.80 -14.51
N GLY A 452 -6.85 13.52 -14.26
CA GLY A 452 -6.97 12.52 -15.32
C GLY A 452 -5.64 11.93 -15.78
N ASN A 453 -4.53 12.24 -15.11
CA ASN A 453 -3.29 11.48 -15.28
C ASN A 453 -3.43 10.16 -14.50
N ASN A 454 -3.42 9.02 -15.20
CA ASN A 454 -3.56 7.70 -14.57
C ASN A 454 -2.22 6.99 -14.35
N ASN A 455 -1.11 7.70 -14.55
CA ASN A 455 0.24 7.18 -14.44
C ASN A 455 1.19 8.32 -14.01
N ALA A 456 0.89 8.99 -12.91
CA ALA A 456 1.64 10.15 -12.43
C ALA A 456 3.02 9.82 -11.84
N TYR A 457 3.74 8.87 -12.46
CA TYR A 457 5.01 8.31 -11.96
C TYR A 457 6.17 9.29 -11.95
N CYS A 458 6.10 10.33 -12.79
CA CYS A 458 7.14 11.34 -12.95
C CYS A 458 6.73 12.74 -12.47
N GLN A 459 5.60 12.85 -11.77
CA GLN A 459 4.97 14.12 -11.42
C GLN A 459 5.25 14.53 -9.96
N ASP A 460 6.46 15.00 -9.65
CA ASP A 460 6.74 15.68 -8.35
C ASP A 460 6.25 17.14 -8.36
N ASN A 461 4.94 17.32 -8.57
CA ASN A 461 4.26 18.61 -8.62
C ASN A 461 2.80 18.46 -8.18
N GLU A 462 1.97 19.49 -8.35
CA GLU A 462 0.56 19.49 -7.95
C GLU A 462 -0.29 18.36 -8.56
N ILE A 463 0.14 17.70 -9.65
CA ILE A 463 -0.52 16.50 -10.18
C ILE A 463 -0.27 15.31 -9.25
N GLY A 464 0.94 15.14 -8.73
CA GLY A 464 1.30 14.02 -7.84
C GLY A 464 1.13 14.31 -6.35
N TRP A 465 0.95 15.57 -5.95
CA TRP A 465 0.83 16.00 -4.54
C TRP A 465 -0.63 16.02 -4.05
N ILE A 466 -0.83 15.82 -2.75
CA ILE A 466 -2.16 15.81 -2.14
C ILE A 466 -2.61 17.22 -1.71
N ASP A 467 -3.80 17.64 -2.16
CA ASP A 467 -4.42 18.89 -1.73
C ASP A 467 -5.33 18.78 -0.50
N TRP A 468 -4.77 19.16 0.63
CA TRP A 468 -5.43 19.22 1.93
C TRP A 468 -6.37 20.42 2.12
N LYS A 469 -6.46 21.38 1.18
CA LYS A 469 -7.48 22.46 1.28
C LYS A 469 -8.89 21.88 1.31
N LYS A 470 -9.16 20.86 0.50
CA LYS A 470 -10.44 20.15 0.47
C LYS A 470 -10.75 19.46 1.81
N GLY A 471 -9.72 19.03 2.55
CA GLY A 471 -9.84 18.38 3.86
C GLY A 471 -9.89 19.32 5.08
N ARG A 472 -9.44 20.58 4.97
CA ARG A 472 -9.43 21.54 6.11
C ARG A 472 -10.81 22.02 6.51
N SER A 473 -11.74 22.06 5.56
CA SER A 473 -13.16 21.95 5.83
C SER A 473 -13.41 20.46 5.93
N TYR A 474 -13.80 19.93 7.09
CA TYR A 474 -14.17 18.52 7.27
C TYR A 474 -15.12 18.11 6.14
N SER A 475 -14.58 17.56 5.05
CA SER A 475 -15.38 17.40 3.84
C SER A 475 -16.41 16.35 4.19
N GLN A 476 -17.65 16.57 3.75
CA GLN A 476 -18.72 15.60 3.99
C GLN A 476 -18.33 14.20 3.52
N PHE A 477 -17.49 14.11 2.49
CA PHE A 477 -16.96 12.85 1.98
C PHE A 477 -15.90 12.22 2.91
N THR A 478 -14.98 13.01 3.48
CA THR A 478 -14.01 12.52 4.47
C THR A 478 -14.72 11.99 5.71
N GLY A 479 -15.74 12.72 6.20
CA GLY A 479 -16.59 12.27 7.32
C GLY A 479 -17.28 10.95 7.00
N PHE A 480 -17.86 10.83 5.80
CA PHE A 480 -18.44 9.58 5.32
C PHE A 480 -17.44 8.40 5.31
N VAL A 481 -16.21 8.59 4.82
CA VAL A 481 -15.20 7.51 4.80
C VAL A 481 -14.82 7.09 6.22
N LYS A 482 -14.62 8.06 7.14
CA LYS A 482 -14.35 7.78 8.56
C LYS A 482 -15.50 7.01 9.22
N ASP A 483 -16.74 7.43 9.00
CA ASP A 483 -17.91 6.76 9.54
C ASP A 483 -18.09 5.35 8.95
N LEU A 484 -17.76 5.15 7.68
CA LEU A 484 -17.80 3.84 7.01
C LEU A 484 -16.71 2.89 7.53
N ILE A 485 -15.49 3.38 7.76
CA ILE A 485 -14.42 2.59 8.38
C ILE A 485 -14.84 2.15 9.79
N ARG A 486 -15.43 3.06 10.57
CA ARG A 486 -15.99 2.71 11.90
C ARG A 486 -17.12 1.70 11.77
N PHE A 487 -18.05 1.89 10.83
CA PHE A 487 -19.17 0.98 10.59
C PHE A 487 -18.67 -0.43 10.28
N ARG A 488 -17.67 -0.59 9.40
CA ARG A 488 -17.04 -1.90 9.15
C ARG A 488 -16.51 -2.52 10.44
N LYS A 489 -15.73 -1.78 11.22
CA LYS A 489 -15.12 -2.28 12.47
C LYS A 489 -16.12 -2.64 13.57
N ASP A 490 -17.28 -1.98 13.58
CA ASP A 490 -18.36 -2.23 14.53
C ASP A 490 -19.18 -3.48 14.17
N HIS A 491 -19.06 -3.97 12.92
CA HIS A 491 -19.84 -5.08 12.36
C HIS A 491 -18.94 -6.21 11.85
N PRO A 492 -18.50 -7.13 12.73
CA PRO A 492 -17.59 -8.22 12.38
C PRO A 492 -18.05 -9.13 11.24
N ILE A 493 -19.36 -9.25 10.97
CA ILE A 493 -19.86 -10.06 9.85
C ILE A 493 -19.37 -9.54 8.48
N LEU A 494 -18.99 -8.26 8.40
CA LEU A 494 -18.46 -7.64 7.18
C LEU A 494 -16.97 -7.88 6.96
N HIS A 495 -16.29 -8.46 7.95
CA HIS A 495 -14.86 -8.70 7.92
C HIS A 495 -14.49 -9.96 8.71
N MET A 496 -15.13 -11.07 8.35
CA MET A 496 -14.91 -12.35 9.02
C MET A 496 -13.47 -12.86 8.76
N PRO A 497 -12.91 -13.75 9.60
CA PRO A 497 -11.58 -14.31 9.36
C PRO A 497 -11.51 -15.26 8.14
N GLN A 498 -12.65 -15.74 7.67
CA GLN A 498 -12.77 -16.71 6.56
C GLN A 498 -13.91 -16.31 5.62
N GLU A 499 -13.94 -16.92 4.44
CA GLU A 499 -15.00 -16.72 3.45
C GLU A 499 -16.37 -17.17 3.97
N LEU A 500 -17.38 -16.33 3.74
CA LEU A 500 -18.75 -16.59 4.14
C LEU A 500 -19.39 -17.71 3.33
N ARG A 501 -20.21 -18.54 3.98
CA ARG A 501 -20.84 -19.72 3.39
C ARG A 501 -22.34 -19.46 3.13
N PRO A 502 -22.85 -19.73 1.92
CA PRO A 502 -24.28 -19.56 1.61
C PRO A 502 -25.11 -20.75 2.14
N THR A 503 -24.89 -21.15 3.39
CA THR A 503 -25.49 -22.33 4.02
C THR A 503 -25.78 -22.06 5.48
N ASP A 504 -26.92 -22.56 5.99
CA ASP A 504 -27.27 -22.49 7.41
C ASP A 504 -26.64 -23.64 8.21
N TYR A 505 -25.31 -23.58 8.39
CA TYR A 505 -24.57 -24.66 9.06
C TYR A 505 -24.69 -24.64 10.59
N LYS A 506 -25.25 -23.56 11.16
CA LYS A 506 -25.55 -23.44 12.60
C LYS A 506 -27.02 -23.68 12.93
N SER A 507 -27.87 -23.94 11.93
CA SER A 507 -29.31 -24.12 12.11
C SER A 507 -29.98 -22.92 12.78
N LEU A 508 -29.55 -21.70 12.43
CA LEU A 508 -30.15 -20.45 12.93
C LEU A 508 -31.47 -20.11 12.23
N GLY A 509 -31.79 -20.76 11.11
CA GLY A 509 -32.92 -20.42 10.23
C GLY A 509 -32.53 -19.51 9.06
N TRP A 510 -31.31 -18.97 9.09
CA TRP A 510 -30.73 -18.14 8.02
C TRP A 510 -29.29 -18.60 7.73
N PRO A 511 -28.89 -18.64 6.45
CA PRO A 511 -27.48 -18.85 6.10
C PRO A 511 -26.64 -17.65 6.54
N GLU A 512 -25.34 -17.86 6.65
CA GLU A 512 -24.38 -16.80 6.99
C GLU A 512 -24.43 -15.63 5.98
N ILE A 513 -24.65 -15.95 4.71
CA ILE A 513 -24.94 -14.98 3.64
C ILE A 513 -26.06 -15.49 2.72
N SER A 514 -26.97 -14.61 2.30
CA SER A 514 -27.97 -14.89 1.27
C SER A 514 -28.17 -13.75 0.28
N TYR A 515 -28.73 -14.09 -0.88
CA TYR A 515 -28.89 -13.18 -2.00
C TYR A 515 -30.36 -12.96 -2.36
N HIS A 516 -30.68 -11.73 -2.74
CA HIS A 516 -32.03 -11.24 -2.91
C HIS A 516 -32.09 -10.25 -4.09
N SER A 517 -33.27 -10.01 -4.64
CA SER A 517 -33.48 -9.04 -5.72
C SER A 517 -34.88 -8.44 -5.58
N GLU A 518 -35.65 -8.33 -6.67
CA GLU A 518 -37.08 -8.00 -6.60
C GLU A 518 -37.86 -9.03 -5.78
N ARG A 519 -37.31 -10.26 -5.66
CA ARG A 519 -37.83 -11.37 -4.87
C ARG A 519 -36.84 -11.72 -3.76
N ALA A 520 -37.36 -12.07 -2.58
CA ALA A 520 -36.52 -12.59 -1.50
C ALA A 520 -35.99 -13.98 -1.87
N TRP A 521 -34.77 -14.31 -1.43
CA TRP A 521 -34.12 -15.62 -1.63
C TRP A 521 -33.85 -15.94 -3.11
N PHE A 522 -33.71 -14.92 -3.95
CA PHE A 522 -33.46 -15.05 -5.38
C PHE A 522 -32.40 -14.03 -5.82
N ALA A 523 -31.24 -14.54 -6.24
CA ALA A 523 -30.21 -13.76 -6.91
C ALA A 523 -30.55 -13.64 -8.40
N ASP A 524 -30.82 -12.42 -8.86
CA ASP A 524 -30.93 -12.17 -10.29
C ASP A 524 -29.54 -11.91 -10.87
N THR A 525 -29.01 -12.90 -11.59
CA THR A 525 -27.67 -12.88 -12.18
C THR A 525 -27.72 -12.92 -13.71
N GLU A 526 -28.83 -12.48 -14.32
CA GLU A 526 -28.89 -12.32 -15.77
C GLU A 526 -27.85 -11.29 -16.25
N SER A 527 -27.42 -11.39 -17.51
CA SER A 527 -26.40 -10.49 -18.07
C SER A 527 -26.84 -9.02 -18.08
N SER A 528 -28.16 -8.77 -18.10
CA SER A 528 -28.79 -7.46 -18.04
C SER A 528 -28.94 -6.90 -16.63
N SER A 529 -28.75 -7.72 -15.58
CA SER A 529 -28.94 -7.30 -14.18
C SER A 529 -27.82 -6.36 -13.73
N ARG A 530 -28.20 -5.31 -12.98
CA ARG A 530 -27.31 -4.28 -12.40
C ARG A 530 -27.58 -4.06 -10.92
N GLN A 531 -28.28 -5.00 -10.32
CA GLN A 531 -28.81 -4.84 -8.99
C GLN A 531 -28.84 -6.16 -8.26
N ILE A 532 -28.58 -6.11 -6.95
CA ILE A 532 -28.66 -7.28 -6.08
C ILE A 532 -28.76 -6.82 -4.62
N GLY A 533 -29.43 -7.60 -3.79
CA GLY A 533 -29.47 -7.48 -2.34
C GLY A 533 -28.67 -8.61 -1.70
N ILE A 534 -27.92 -8.30 -0.65
CA ILE A 534 -27.13 -9.27 0.12
C ILE A 534 -27.50 -9.14 1.59
N LEU A 535 -27.93 -10.23 2.19
CA LEU A 535 -28.21 -10.33 3.62
C LEU A 535 -27.07 -11.08 4.31
N TYR A 536 -26.56 -10.48 5.38
CA TYR A 536 -25.57 -11.06 6.28
C TYR A 536 -26.24 -11.38 7.61
N CYS A 537 -26.03 -12.61 8.10
CA CYS A 537 -26.57 -13.05 9.39
C CYS A 537 -25.51 -12.87 10.49
N GLY A 538 -25.65 -11.83 11.32
CA GLY A 538 -24.70 -11.52 12.39
C GLY A 538 -24.52 -12.60 13.46
N GLY A 539 -25.49 -13.53 13.60
CA GLY A 539 -25.40 -14.68 14.51
C GLY A 539 -24.20 -15.60 14.26
N TYR A 540 -23.58 -15.52 13.09
CA TYR A 540 -22.38 -16.28 12.75
C TYR A 540 -21.08 -15.68 13.32
N ALA A 541 -21.06 -14.38 13.62
CA ALA A 541 -19.85 -13.64 13.97
C ALA A 541 -19.24 -14.00 15.34
N LYS A 542 -20.08 -14.26 16.35
CA LYS A 542 -19.65 -14.38 17.76
C LYS A 542 -18.56 -15.42 18.00
N GLU A 543 -18.67 -16.58 17.37
CA GLU A 543 -17.74 -17.70 17.59
C GLU A 543 -16.34 -17.40 17.03
N MET A 544 -16.26 -16.71 15.89
CA MET A 544 -15.00 -16.46 15.19
C MET A 544 -14.34 -15.16 15.62
N THR A 545 -15.12 -14.18 16.09
CA THR A 545 -14.64 -12.82 16.37
C THR A 545 -14.77 -12.43 17.84
N GLY A 546 -15.48 -13.22 18.64
CA GLY A 546 -15.80 -12.93 20.04
C GLY A 546 -16.89 -11.86 20.23
N LYS A 547 -17.46 -11.32 19.15
CA LYS A 547 -18.45 -10.24 19.16
C LYS A 547 -19.74 -10.66 18.46
N GLU A 548 -20.87 -10.42 19.11
CA GLU A 548 -22.19 -10.53 18.46
C GLU A 548 -22.37 -9.41 17.44
N ASP A 549 -23.17 -9.70 16.42
CA ASP A 549 -23.50 -8.75 15.35
C ASP A 549 -24.98 -8.89 14.97
N VAL A 550 -25.49 -7.90 14.26
CA VAL A 550 -26.89 -7.81 13.83
C VAL A 550 -27.08 -8.39 12.43
N PHE A 551 -28.34 -8.48 11.98
CA PHE A 551 -28.59 -8.74 10.56
C PHE A 551 -28.24 -7.48 9.76
N ILE A 552 -27.52 -7.62 8.65
CA ILE A 552 -27.18 -6.50 7.77
C ILE A 552 -27.68 -6.83 6.38
N TYR A 553 -28.57 -6.00 5.84
CA TYR A 553 -29.04 -6.13 4.46
C TYR A 553 -28.53 -4.97 3.62
N VAL A 554 -27.69 -5.28 2.63
CA VAL A 554 -27.13 -4.30 1.71
C VAL A 554 -27.80 -4.44 0.36
N ILE A 555 -28.35 -3.34 -0.13
CA ILE A 555 -29.07 -3.28 -1.40
C ILE A 555 -28.28 -2.45 -2.39
N TYR A 556 -27.84 -3.06 -3.47
CA TYR A 556 -27.06 -2.43 -4.53
C TYR A 556 -27.96 -2.19 -5.74
N ASN A 557 -28.24 -0.94 -6.08
CA ASN A 557 -28.87 -0.57 -7.35
C ASN A 557 -27.88 0.22 -8.22
N MET A 558 -27.11 -0.48 -9.06
CA MET A 558 -26.23 0.13 -10.05
C MET A 558 -26.95 0.41 -11.37
N HIS A 559 -28.26 0.18 -11.46
CA HIS A 559 -29.05 0.57 -12.63
C HIS A 559 -29.28 2.09 -12.65
N TRP A 560 -29.56 2.63 -13.85
CA TRP A 560 -30.00 4.03 -14.02
C TRP A 560 -31.49 4.26 -13.74
N ASN A 561 -32.23 3.20 -13.37
CA ASN A 561 -33.64 3.25 -13.02
C ASN A 561 -33.82 2.93 -11.54
N GLU A 562 -34.93 3.39 -10.97
CA GLU A 562 -35.38 2.93 -9.67
C GLU A 562 -35.85 1.48 -9.76
N HIS A 563 -35.53 0.69 -8.75
CA HIS A 563 -35.90 -0.72 -8.66
C HIS A 563 -36.52 -1.04 -7.31
N LYS A 564 -37.47 -1.98 -7.31
CA LYS A 564 -38.10 -2.50 -6.09
C LYS A 564 -37.34 -3.72 -5.62
N PHE A 565 -37.01 -3.78 -4.33
CA PHE A 565 -36.35 -4.93 -3.72
C PHE A 565 -37.23 -5.54 -2.64
N ALA A 566 -37.23 -6.86 -2.57
CA ALA A 566 -37.84 -7.55 -1.43
C ALA A 566 -37.01 -7.29 -0.16
N LEU A 567 -37.71 -7.11 0.96
CA LEU A 567 -37.10 -7.15 2.29
C LEU A 567 -37.21 -8.59 2.79
N PRO A 568 -36.09 -9.29 3.04
CA PRO A 568 -36.11 -10.65 3.58
C PRO A 568 -36.72 -10.65 4.98
N ASP A 569 -37.37 -11.76 5.35
CA ASP A 569 -37.84 -11.97 6.71
C ASP A 569 -36.62 -12.12 7.65
N ILE A 570 -36.69 -11.46 8.80
CA ILE A 570 -35.72 -11.51 9.90
C ILE A 570 -36.40 -12.12 11.15
N PRO A 571 -35.66 -12.51 12.21
CA PRO A 571 -36.25 -13.08 13.40
C PRO A 571 -37.42 -12.27 13.97
N GLU A 572 -38.38 -12.97 14.57
CA GLU A 572 -39.53 -12.33 15.21
C GLU A 572 -39.07 -11.32 16.29
N GLY A 573 -39.71 -10.15 16.30
CA GLY A 573 -39.36 -9.04 17.20
C GLY A 573 -38.29 -8.08 16.64
N MET A 574 -37.57 -8.44 15.57
CA MET A 574 -36.64 -7.52 14.91
C MET A 574 -37.34 -6.63 13.87
N ARG A 575 -36.79 -5.43 13.66
CA ARG A 575 -37.24 -4.46 12.64
C ARG A 575 -36.06 -3.98 11.81
N TRP A 576 -36.35 -3.50 10.60
CA TRP A 576 -35.35 -2.91 9.72
C TRP A 576 -35.11 -1.43 10.04
N TYR A 577 -33.84 -1.06 10.18
CA TYR A 577 -33.39 0.31 10.39
C TYR A 577 -32.44 0.74 9.27
N LEU A 578 -32.70 1.87 8.62
CA LEU A 578 -31.81 2.42 7.60
C LEU A 578 -30.57 3.04 8.26
N ALA A 579 -29.42 2.41 8.02
CA ALA A 579 -28.11 2.85 8.54
C ALA A 579 -27.31 3.65 7.51
N ILE A 580 -27.34 3.25 6.23
CA ILE A 580 -26.60 3.96 5.16
C ILE A 580 -27.49 4.20 3.94
N ASP A 581 -27.45 5.41 3.38
CA ASP A 581 -28.07 5.80 2.12
C ASP A 581 -27.10 6.64 1.27
N SER A 582 -26.50 6.02 0.27
CA SER A 582 -25.49 6.70 -0.58
C SER A 582 -26.08 7.82 -1.44
N SER A 583 -27.41 7.94 -1.57
CA SER A 583 -28.04 9.04 -2.31
C SER A 583 -28.05 10.35 -1.50
N LYS A 584 -28.01 10.28 -0.16
CA LYS A 584 -28.14 11.43 0.76
C LYS A 584 -26.81 11.96 1.21
N LYS A 585 -26.63 13.28 1.23
CA LYS A 585 -25.41 13.98 1.67
C LYS A 585 -24.85 13.46 3.01
N ASN A 586 -25.68 13.35 4.05
CA ASN A 586 -25.35 12.63 5.29
C ASN A 586 -25.71 11.15 5.08
N SER A 587 -24.75 10.37 4.58
CA SER A 587 -25.05 9.02 4.10
C SER A 587 -25.02 7.95 5.19
N VAL A 588 -24.31 8.15 6.29
CA VAL A 588 -24.22 7.18 7.39
C VAL A 588 -24.93 7.77 8.60
N CYS A 589 -25.90 7.05 9.14
CA CYS A 589 -26.55 7.40 10.39
C CYS A 589 -25.58 7.19 11.56
N PRO A 590 -25.52 8.10 12.55
CA PRO A 590 -24.83 7.81 13.80
C PRO A 590 -25.38 6.53 14.43
N LYS A 591 -24.50 5.77 15.08
CA LYS A 591 -24.87 4.55 15.78
C LYS A 591 -25.98 4.84 16.80
N GLY A 592 -27.07 4.08 16.72
CA GLY A 592 -28.24 4.29 17.60
C GLY A 592 -29.23 5.35 17.11
N GLU A 593 -28.95 6.03 15.99
CA GLU A 593 -29.84 7.01 15.35
C GLU A 593 -30.29 6.53 13.95
N GLU A 594 -30.23 5.21 13.69
CA GLU A 594 -30.70 4.62 12.46
C GLU A 594 -32.22 4.76 12.31
N LEU A 595 -32.68 5.00 11.08
CA LEU A 595 -34.08 5.36 10.84
C LEU A 595 -34.94 4.10 10.73
N LEU A 596 -35.88 3.90 11.65
CA LEU A 596 -36.84 2.80 11.58
C LEU A 596 -37.62 2.84 10.25
N LEU A 597 -37.61 1.72 9.53
CA LEU A 597 -38.48 1.50 8.40
C LEU A 597 -39.82 0.98 8.91
N GLU A 598 -40.92 1.60 8.44
CA GLU A 598 -42.27 1.06 8.63
C GLU A 598 -42.35 -0.37 8.08
N GLU A 599 -43.21 -1.20 8.68
CA GLU A 599 -43.38 -2.61 8.32
C GLU A 599 -43.75 -2.75 6.83
N LYS A 600 -42.73 -3.01 6.01
CA LYS A 600 -42.82 -3.15 4.56
C LYS A 600 -42.22 -4.49 4.16
N LYS A 601 -42.83 -5.14 3.17
CA LYS A 601 -42.29 -6.34 2.52
C LYS A 601 -41.27 -6.02 1.41
N SER A 602 -41.13 -4.74 1.06
CA SER A 602 -40.27 -4.28 -0.03
C SER A 602 -39.90 -2.81 0.10
N ILE A 603 -38.80 -2.41 -0.52
CA ILE A 603 -38.32 -1.04 -0.58
C ILE A 603 -37.97 -0.63 -2.02
N TYR A 604 -38.24 0.62 -2.39
CA TYR A 604 -37.78 1.19 -3.66
C TYR A 604 -36.43 1.87 -3.46
N VAL A 605 -35.48 1.57 -4.34
CA VAL A 605 -34.12 2.11 -4.29
C VAL A 605 -33.83 2.90 -5.54
N LYS A 606 -33.49 4.19 -5.35
CA LYS A 606 -33.18 5.14 -6.41
C LYS A 606 -32.05 4.66 -7.32
N PRO A 607 -31.97 5.17 -8.56
CA PRO A 607 -30.84 4.91 -9.45
C PRO A 607 -29.49 5.13 -8.79
N ARG A 608 -28.52 4.27 -9.11
CA ARG A 608 -27.12 4.42 -8.70
C ARG A 608 -26.94 4.58 -7.19
N THR A 609 -27.68 3.81 -6.39
CA THR A 609 -27.74 3.97 -4.93
C THR A 609 -27.47 2.65 -4.23
N ILE A 610 -26.77 2.72 -3.10
CA ILE A 610 -26.58 1.62 -2.17
C ILE A 610 -27.26 2.00 -0.86
N LEU A 611 -28.10 1.10 -0.34
CA LEU A 611 -28.68 1.20 1.00
C LEU A 611 -28.10 0.11 1.89
N VAL A 612 -27.88 0.42 3.17
CA VAL A 612 -27.55 -0.57 4.21
C VAL A 612 -28.61 -0.48 5.31
N LEU A 613 -29.25 -1.61 5.58
CA LEU A 613 -30.25 -1.77 6.62
C LEU A 613 -29.72 -2.69 7.73
N LEU A 614 -30.02 -2.36 8.98
CA LEU A 614 -29.76 -3.20 10.14
C LEU A 614 -31.06 -3.84 10.60
N GLY A 615 -31.07 -5.16 10.76
CA GLY A 615 -32.16 -5.93 11.36
C GLY A 615 -31.85 -6.16 12.83
N ASP A 616 -32.61 -5.49 13.70
CA ASP A 616 -32.31 -5.43 15.14
C ASP A 616 -33.59 -5.42 15.98
N ALA A 617 -33.51 -5.93 17.22
CA ALA A 617 -34.59 -6.01 18.19
C ALA A 617 -34.71 -4.78 19.10
N ARG A 618 -33.89 -3.74 18.89
CA ARG A 618 -33.97 -2.47 19.65
C ARG A 618 -35.39 -1.88 19.60
N GLU A 619 -35.84 -1.28 20.72
CA GLU A 619 -37.11 -0.54 20.77
C GLU A 619 -37.07 0.73 19.89
N PRO A 620 -38.17 1.11 19.21
CA PRO A 620 -38.24 2.35 18.44
C PRO A 620 -37.90 3.59 19.29
N GLY A 621 -36.78 4.25 18.99
CA GLY A 621 -36.32 5.45 19.69
C GLY A 621 -35.39 5.22 20.88
N ALA A 622 -35.04 3.97 21.20
CA ALA A 622 -33.95 3.68 22.14
C ALA A 622 -32.61 3.97 21.47
N LYS A 623 -31.84 4.90 22.04
CA LYS A 623 -30.43 5.07 21.68
C LYS A 623 -29.67 3.79 22.07
N ALA A 624 -28.93 3.22 21.12
CA ALA A 624 -28.13 2.00 21.32
C ALA A 624 -26.97 2.21 22.30
#